data_AF-A0AAW0LKL4-F1
#
_entry.id   AF-A0AAW0LKL4-F1
#
_cell.length_a   1.000
_cell.length_b   1.000
_cell.length_c   1.000
_cell.angle_alpha   90.00
_cell.angle_beta   90.00
_cell.angle_gamma   90.00
#
_symmetry.space_group_name_H-M   'P 1'
#
loop_
_entity.id
_entity.type
_entity.pdbx_description
1 polymer ?
#
loop_
_entity_poly.entity_id
_entity_poly.type
_entity_poly.pdbx_seq_one_letter_code
_entity_poly.pdbx_strand_id
1 'polypeptide(L)'
;MSEKMWEVTIKHARTCVLGNKQYILRGNNHFVMFNPVCQVLKAVIDGQDYTSRELNNIDRTYIERFVRQAYENWSSLEEQHGYIVDRAIDMGYELNNDQAGCSDWTY
;
A
#
# COMPACT_ATOMS: atom_id res chain seq x y z
N MET A 1 -16.13 12.37 -14.55
CA MET A 1 -15.00 11.44 -14.74
C MET A 1 -15.42 10.39 -15.75
N SER A 2 -14.65 10.16 -16.81
CA SER A 2 -14.84 9.00 -17.68
C SER A 2 -14.10 7.78 -17.11
N GLU A 3 -14.49 6.58 -17.50
CA GLU A 3 -13.80 5.34 -17.12
C GLU A 3 -12.31 5.39 -17.49
N LYS A 4 -12.00 5.89 -18.70
CA LYS A 4 -10.62 6.12 -19.15
C LYS A 4 -9.83 7.07 -18.24
N MET A 5 -10.45 8.14 -17.75
CA MET A 5 -9.78 9.09 -16.85
C MET A 5 -9.57 8.48 -15.45
N TRP A 6 -10.50 7.62 -15.01
CA TRP A 6 -10.39 6.88 -13.76
C TRP A 6 -9.22 5.89 -13.80
N GLU A 7 -9.08 5.10 -14.86
CA GLU A 7 -7.96 4.17 -15.04
C GLU A 7 -6.61 4.87 -15.02
N VAL A 8 -6.50 6.01 -15.72
CA VAL A 8 -5.29 6.83 -15.77
C VAL A 8 -4.93 7.36 -14.37
N THR A 9 -5.91 7.86 -13.63
CA THR A 9 -5.72 8.33 -12.24
C THR A 9 -5.24 7.21 -11.33
N ILE A 10 -5.88 6.04 -11.39
CA ILE A 10 -5.51 4.87 -10.58
C ILE A 10 -4.09 4.39 -10.93
N LYS A 11 -3.75 4.33 -12.21
CA LYS A 11 -2.43 3.90 -12.67
C LYS A 11 -1.34 4.82 -12.12
N HIS A 12 -1.52 6.12 -12.21
CA HIS A 12 -0.58 7.08 -11.66
C HIS A 12 -0.48 6.99 -10.14
N ALA A 13 -1.62 6.95 -9.42
CA ALA A 13 -1.60 6.88 -7.96
C ALA A 13 -0.84 5.64 -7.45
N ARG A 14 -0.90 4.51 -8.18
CA ARG A 14 -0.11 3.30 -7.89
C ARG A 14 1.39 3.44 -8.13
N THR A 15 1.79 4.29 -9.08
CA THR A 15 3.21 4.54 -9.41
C THR A 15 3.74 5.83 -8.80
N CYS A 16 2.89 6.63 -8.16
CA CYS A 16 3.21 7.91 -7.59
C CYS A 16 4.01 7.69 -6.30
N VAL A 17 5.12 8.41 -6.16
CA VAL A 17 5.94 8.39 -4.95
C VAL A 17 5.28 9.30 -3.92
N LEU A 18 4.23 8.78 -3.27
CA LEU A 18 3.48 9.47 -2.21
C LEU A 18 4.22 9.38 -0.87
N GLY A 19 5.49 9.80 -0.86
CA GLY A 19 6.36 9.73 0.30
C GLY A 19 6.46 8.32 0.92
N ASN A 20 6.95 8.25 2.16
CA ASN A 20 7.15 6.98 2.88
C ASN A 20 5.98 6.62 3.80
N LYS A 21 4.75 7.03 3.45
CA LYS A 21 3.57 6.82 4.28
C LYS A 21 3.01 5.42 4.09
N GLN A 22 2.77 4.75 5.21
CA GLN A 22 2.17 3.43 5.28
C GLN A 22 1.06 3.45 6.31
N TYR A 23 0.03 2.64 6.06
CA TYR A 23 -1.13 2.53 6.94
C TYR A 23 -1.22 1.11 7.46
N ILE A 24 -1.45 0.94 8.76
CA ILE A 24 -1.56 -0.37 9.39
C ILE A 24 -2.97 -0.56 9.94
N LEU A 25 -3.61 -1.65 9.50
CA LEU A 25 -4.81 -2.21 10.12
C LEU A 25 -4.36 -3.31 11.09
N ARG A 26 -4.64 -3.14 12.37
CA ARG A 26 -4.41 -4.16 13.41
C ARG A 26 -5.72 -4.80 13.82
N GLY A 27 -5.71 -6.11 13.96
CA GLY A 27 -6.73 -6.87 14.68
C GLY A 27 -6.09 -7.82 15.68
N ASN A 28 -6.90 -8.64 16.33
CA ASN A 28 -6.44 -9.47 17.46
C ASN A 28 -5.28 -10.42 17.08
N ASN A 29 -5.35 -11.04 15.89
CA ASN A 29 -4.37 -12.02 15.41
C ASN A 29 -3.80 -11.68 14.03
N HIS A 30 -4.01 -10.45 13.56
CA HIS A 30 -3.54 -10.05 12.25
C HIS A 30 -3.08 -8.60 12.24
N PHE A 31 -2.12 -8.31 11.38
CA PHE A 31 -1.85 -6.95 10.96
C PHE A 31 -1.68 -6.91 9.44
N VAL A 32 -2.20 -5.87 8.82
CA VAL A 32 -2.11 -5.66 7.37
C VAL A 32 -1.60 -4.26 7.13
N MET A 33 -0.58 -4.15 6.28
CA MET A 33 0.02 -2.88 5.92
C MET A 33 -0.33 -2.50 4.49
N PHE A 34 -0.65 -1.23 4.30
CA PHE A 34 -1.09 -0.66 3.05
C PHE A 34 -0.22 0.53 2.65
N ASN A 35 -0.13 0.78 1.34
CA ASN A 35 0.32 2.06 0.82
C ASN A 35 -0.83 3.09 0.80
N PRO A 36 -0.57 4.37 0.44
CA PRO A 36 -1.59 5.42 0.43
C PRO A 36 -2.75 5.21 -0.56
N VAL A 37 -2.60 4.31 -1.54
CA VAL A 37 -3.69 3.90 -2.45
C VAL A 37 -4.37 2.61 -2.00
N CYS A 38 -4.19 2.23 -0.73
CA CYS A 38 -4.82 1.08 -0.08
C CYS A 38 -4.46 -0.27 -0.72
N GLN A 39 -3.29 -0.36 -1.36
CA GLN A 39 -2.74 -1.62 -1.85
C GLN A 39 -1.97 -2.30 -0.71
N VAL A 40 -2.19 -3.61 -0.55
CA VAL A 40 -1.54 -4.39 0.50
C VAL A 40 -0.06 -4.60 0.17
N LEU A 41 0.80 -4.22 1.13
CA LEU A 41 2.25 -4.36 1.06
C LEU A 41 2.72 -5.64 1.78
N LYS A 42 2.16 -5.88 2.97
CA LYS A 42 2.44 -7.03 3.82
C LYS A 42 1.19 -7.38 4.62
N ALA A 43 0.97 -8.66 4.84
CA ALA A 43 0.00 -9.13 5.82
C ALA A 43 0.65 -10.14 6.75
N VAL A 44 0.26 -10.13 8.01
CA VAL A 44 0.58 -11.19 8.96
C VAL A 44 -0.72 -11.65 9.56
N ILE A 45 -1.04 -12.93 9.39
CA ILE A 45 -2.32 -13.51 9.79
C ILE A 45 -2.01 -14.80 10.54
N ASP A 46 -2.49 -14.91 11.77
CA ASP A 46 -2.26 -16.07 12.64
C ASP A 46 -0.76 -16.46 12.77
N GLY A 47 0.10 -15.44 12.77
CA GLY A 47 1.56 -15.60 12.89
C GLY A 47 2.28 -15.98 11.58
N GLN A 48 1.56 -16.11 10.46
CA GLN A 48 2.17 -16.32 9.14
C GLN A 48 2.38 -14.98 8.42
N ASP A 49 3.60 -14.74 7.97
CA ASP A 49 3.97 -13.58 7.17
C ASP A 49 3.68 -13.84 5.69
N TYR A 50 3.01 -12.90 5.04
CA TYR A 50 2.76 -12.91 3.61
C TYR A 50 3.33 -11.65 2.97
N THR A 51 4.30 -11.84 2.08
CA THR A 51 4.86 -10.79 1.24
C THR A 51 3.87 -10.42 0.13
N SER A 52 4.02 -9.23 -0.46
CA SER A 52 3.18 -8.78 -1.59
C SER A 52 3.09 -9.81 -2.74
N ARG A 53 4.16 -10.57 -2.97
CA ARG A 53 4.21 -11.61 -4.01
C ARG A 53 3.36 -12.84 -3.66
N GLU A 54 3.37 -13.22 -2.37
CA GLU A 54 2.62 -14.37 -1.84
C GLU A 54 1.14 -14.05 -1.61
N LEU A 55 0.76 -12.78 -1.43
CA LEU A 55 -0.63 -12.35 -1.31
C LEU A 55 -1.48 -12.76 -2.52
N ASN A 56 -0.87 -12.90 -3.71
CA ASN A 56 -1.59 -13.38 -4.91
C ASN A 56 -2.05 -14.84 -4.78
N ASN A 57 -1.43 -15.62 -3.90
CA ASN A 57 -1.77 -17.03 -3.66
C ASN A 57 -2.80 -17.20 -2.54
N ILE A 58 -3.14 -16.13 -1.82
CA ILE A 58 -4.17 -16.12 -0.78
C ILE A 58 -5.53 -15.94 -1.45
N ASP A 59 -6.59 -16.48 -0.84
CA ASP A 59 -7.96 -16.21 -1.27
C ASP A 59 -8.19 -14.69 -1.36
N ARG A 60 -8.45 -14.24 -2.58
CA ARG A 60 -8.66 -12.83 -2.91
C ARG A 60 -9.78 -12.21 -2.08
N THR A 61 -10.84 -12.97 -1.79
CA THR A 61 -11.97 -12.47 -0.99
C THR A 61 -11.54 -12.15 0.45
N TYR A 62 -10.56 -12.88 0.97
CA TYR A 62 -10.00 -12.66 2.30
C TYR A 62 -9.22 -11.35 2.37
N ILE A 63 -8.39 -11.07 1.35
CA ILE A 63 -7.65 -9.81 1.24
C ILE A 63 -8.57 -8.62 1.00
N GLU A 64 -9.58 -8.78 0.14
CA GLU A 64 -10.58 -7.74 -0.13
C GLU A 64 -11.34 -7.31 1.13
N ARG A 65 -11.53 -8.24 2.09
CA ARG A 65 -12.13 -7.90 3.39
C ARG A 65 -11.27 -6.93 4.19
N PHE A 66 -9.95 -7.12 4.24
CA PHE A 66 -9.05 -6.19 4.94
C PHE A 66 -8.96 -4.84 4.25
N VAL A 67 -8.91 -4.84 2.91
CA VAL A 67 -8.93 -3.59 2.12
C VAL A 67 -10.21 -2.82 2.40
N ARG A 68 -11.37 -3.48 2.40
CA ARG A 68 -12.66 -2.83 2.72
C ARG A 68 -12.65 -2.25 4.14
N GLN A 69 -12.21 -3.02 5.13
CA GLN A 69 -12.14 -2.53 6.52
C GLN A 69 -11.20 -1.33 6.66
N ALA A 70 -10.06 -1.34 5.97
CA ALA A 70 -9.13 -0.23 5.96
C ALA A 70 -9.77 1.02 5.36
N TYR A 71 -10.51 0.89 4.25
CA TYR A 71 -11.23 2.02 3.66
C TYR A 71 -12.33 2.56 4.58
N GLU A 72 -13.13 1.68 5.20
CA GLU A 72 -14.20 2.08 6.11
C GLU A 72 -13.67 2.79 7.36
N ASN A 73 -12.46 2.45 7.81
CA ASN A 73 -11.85 2.95 9.04
C ASN A 73 -10.56 3.74 8.78
N TRP A 74 -10.45 4.39 7.61
CA TRP A 74 -9.19 4.98 7.14
C TRP A 74 -8.58 5.97 8.12
N SER A 75 -9.40 6.83 8.73
CA SER A 75 -8.97 7.81 9.73
C SER A 75 -8.44 7.20 11.04
N SER A 76 -8.75 5.92 11.28
CA SER A 76 -8.40 5.18 12.48
C SER A 76 -7.21 4.25 12.26
N LEU A 77 -6.68 4.16 11.04
CA LEU A 77 -5.49 3.39 10.73
C LEU A 77 -4.26 4.04 11.36
N GLU A 78 -3.32 3.20 11.81
CA GLU A 78 -2.04 3.69 12.30
C GLU A 78 -1.19 4.13 11.10
N GLU A 79 -0.91 5.43 11.00
CA GLU A 79 0.02 5.97 10.01
C GLU A 79 1.46 5.79 10.51
N GLN A 80 2.29 5.14 9.71
CA GLN A 80 3.72 5.01 9.94
C GLN A 80 4.51 5.59 8.76
N HIS A 81 5.63 6.23 9.08
CA HIS A 81 6.63 6.59 8.09
C HIS A 81 7.63 5.43 7.98
N GLY A 82 7.45 4.59 6.97
CA GLY A 82 8.17 3.32 6.85
C GLY A 82 8.57 3.01 5.43
N TYR A 83 9.79 2.52 5.29
CA TYR A 83 10.24 1.77 4.11
C TYR A 83 10.12 0.29 4.51
N ILE A 84 9.11 -0.42 4.00
CA ILE A 84 9.28 -1.88 3.95
C ILE A 84 10.22 -2.12 2.77
N VAL A 85 11.50 -2.17 3.08
CA VAL A 85 12.47 -2.85 2.23
C VAL A 85 12.20 -4.33 2.45
N ASP A 86 11.51 -4.98 1.51
CA ASP A 86 11.56 -6.43 1.39
C ASP A 86 13.05 -6.78 1.31
N ARG A 87 13.62 -7.33 2.39
CA ARG A 87 15.01 -7.08 2.81
C ARG A 87 16.08 -7.78 1.95
N ALA A 88 15.82 -8.04 0.66
CA ALA A 88 16.75 -8.67 -0.25
C ALA A 88 16.42 -8.42 -1.74
N ILE A 89 16.50 -7.18 -2.23
CA ILE A 89 17.05 -6.95 -3.59
C ILE A 89 18.03 -5.77 -3.50
N ASP A 90 19.21 -6.03 -4.03
CA ASP A 90 20.41 -5.24 -4.09
C ASP A 90 20.26 -3.76 -4.49
N MET A 91 21.30 -3.02 -4.08
CA MET A 91 21.77 -1.71 -4.58
C MET A 91 21.07 -0.45 -4.08
N GLY A 92 21.58 0.09 -2.97
CA GLY A 92 22.26 1.40 -3.00
C GLY A 92 21.54 2.56 -3.67
N TYR A 93 20.29 2.83 -3.30
CA TYR A 93 19.65 4.11 -3.59
C TYR A 93 19.26 4.80 -2.27
N GLU A 94 20.02 5.83 -1.91
CA GLU A 94 19.53 6.85 -0.97
C GLU A 94 18.38 7.58 -1.68
N LEU A 95 17.13 7.27 -1.33
CA LEU A 95 16.00 8.08 -1.82
C LEU A 95 16.00 9.39 -1.05
N ASN A 96 16.52 10.42 -1.70
CA ASN A 96 16.39 11.81 -1.25
C ASN A 96 14.92 12.11 -0.95
N ASN A 97 14.66 12.64 0.24
CA ASN A 97 13.33 12.97 0.76
C ASN A 97 12.60 14.09 -0.03
N ASP A 98 13.18 14.58 -1.13
CA ASP A 98 12.76 15.80 -1.84
C ASP A 98 11.98 15.56 -3.14
N GLN A 99 11.56 14.32 -3.45
CA GLN A 99 10.78 14.00 -4.67
C GLN A 99 9.32 13.59 -4.42
N ALA A 100 8.72 13.97 -3.28
CA ALA A 100 7.27 13.90 -3.12
C ALA A 100 6.59 14.94 -4.02
N GLY A 101 6.41 14.59 -5.30
CA GLY A 101 5.82 15.43 -6.32
C GLY A 101 4.86 14.64 -7.18
N CYS A 102 3.56 14.81 -6.93
CA CYS A 102 2.49 14.49 -7.87
C CYS A 102 2.57 15.54 -8.99
N SER A 103 3.53 15.41 -9.92
CA SER A 103 3.75 16.43 -10.94
C SER A 103 2.56 16.49 -11.89
N ASP A 104 1.91 17.65 -11.86
CA ASP A 104 0.77 18.17 -12.61
C ASP A 104 0.29 17.39 -13.84
N TRP A 105 -0.99 17.01 -13.77
CA TRP A 105 -1.81 16.64 -14.92
C TRP A 105 -2.24 17.90 -15.69
N THR A 106 -1.51 18.29 -16.73
CA THR A 106 -2.10 19.14 -17.78
C THR A 106 -2.76 18.26 -18.83
N TYR A 107 -4.07 18.50 -19.00
CA TYR A 107 -5.01 17.81 -19.88
C TYR A 107 -4.70 17.99 -21.38
#